data_AF-A0A1V1TLN1-F1
#
_entry.id   AF-A0A1V1TLN1-F1
#
_cell.length_a   1.000
_cell.length_b   1.000
_cell.length_c   1.000
_cell.angle_alpha   90.00
_cell.angle_beta   90.00
_cell.angle_gamma   90.00
#
_symmetry.space_group_name_H-M   'P 1'
#
loop_
_entity.id
_entity.type
_entity.pdbx_description
1 polymer ?
#
loop_
_entity_poly.entity_id
_entity_poly.type
_entity_poly.pdbx_seq_one_letter_code
_entity_poly.pdbx_strand_id
1 'polypeptide(L)'
;MVLLFKTSVLVAASLLLVGWYIWKYLSSPLQTLPGPRISLFTSVILKYHEFRALRTRYVHNLHLQYGPAVRIAPNEVSFASLGAIKEIYGSGGSGYDKTEFYDLFKVYGRRTMFTTLNKEDHAKRKRILADRYANSNIMKSQSLDGIAERSRRFIERCSQSAGRNIDLFICRINQ
;
A
#
# COMPACT_ATOMS: atom_id res chain seq x y z
N MET A 1 29.58 -32.62 29.93
CA MET A 1 28.29 -33.32 29.73
C MET A 1 27.10 -32.36 29.60
N VAL A 2 26.89 -31.40 30.51
CA VAL A 2 25.75 -30.45 30.47
C VAL A 2 25.72 -29.53 29.22
N LEU A 3 26.88 -29.10 28.71
CA LEU A 3 26.96 -28.23 27.52
C LEU A 3 26.51 -28.93 26.22
N LEU A 4 26.87 -30.22 26.05
CA LEU A 4 26.49 -31.02 24.88
C LEU A 4 24.98 -31.30 24.85
N PHE A 5 24.37 -31.51 26.03
CA PHE A 5 22.93 -31.67 26.14
C PHE A 5 22.18 -30.39 25.76
N LYS A 6 22.68 -29.21 26.18
CA LYS A 6 22.12 -27.90 25.80
C LYS A 6 22.20 -27.66 24.29
N THR A 7 23.31 -27.99 23.64
CA THR A 7 23.44 -27.83 22.18
C THR A 7 22.50 -28.76 21.42
N SER A 8 22.35 -30.02 21.84
CA SER A 8 21.43 -30.96 21.19
C SER A 8 19.96 -30.53 21.33
N VAL A 9 19.56 -30.02 22.49
CA VAL A 9 18.21 -29.47 22.70
C VAL A 9 17.97 -28.24 21.83
N LEU A 10 18.94 -27.33 21.69
CA LEU A 10 18.83 -26.15 20.82
C LEU A 10 18.72 -26.52 19.34
N VAL A 11 19.50 -27.52 18.88
CA VAL A 11 19.43 -28.02 17.51
C VAL A 11 18.07 -28.68 17.24
N ALA A 12 17.60 -29.54 18.14
CA ALA A 12 16.28 -30.17 18.01
C ALA A 12 15.14 -29.13 17.99
N ALA A 13 15.18 -28.15 18.89
CA ALA A 13 14.20 -27.07 18.91
C ALA A 13 14.22 -26.25 17.61
N SER A 14 15.42 -25.96 17.08
CA SER A 14 15.59 -25.24 15.82
C SER A 14 15.03 -26.03 14.63
N LEU A 15 15.30 -27.34 14.56
CA LEU A 15 14.76 -28.22 13.53
C LEU A 15 13.23 -28.32 13.60
N LEU A 16 12.66 -28.41 14.79
CA LEU A 16 11.20 -28.42 14.99
C LEU A 16 10.57 -27.10 14.56
N LEU A 17 11.17 -25.96 14.91
CA LEU A 17 10.68 -24.64 14.50
C LEU A 17 10.74 -24.46 12.97
N VAL A 18 11.84 -24.88 12.33
CA VAL A 18 11.98 -24.83 10.86
C VAL A 18 10.97 -25.76 10.20
N GLY A 19 10.80 -26.98 10.70
CA GLY A 19 9.81 -27.94 10.21
C GLY A 19 8.38 -27.42 10.32
N TRP A 20 8.02 -26.88 11.49
CA TRP A 20 6.71 -26.26 11.71
C TRP A 20 6.47 -25.05 10.79
N TYR A 21 7.50 -24.20 10.61
CA TYR A 21 7.43 -23.05 9.73
C TYR A 21 7.19 -23.46 8.27
N ILE A 22 7.96 -24.43 7.77
CA ILE A 22 7.80 -24.96 6.41
C ILE A 22 6.39 -25.56 6.26
N TRP A 23 5.98 -26.41 7.20
CA TRP A 23 4.67 -27.05 7.17
C TRP A 23 3.52 -26.04 7.18
N LYS A 24 3.60 -24.98 8.00
CA LYS A 24 2.61 -23.90 8.06
C LYS A 24 2.39 -23.24 6.70
N TYR A 25 3.47 -22.91 5.99
CA TYR A 25 3.37 -22.21 4.71
C TYR A 25 3.03 -23.15 3.54
N LEU A 26 3.51 -24.40 3.57
CA LEU A 26 3.09 -25.45 2.65
C LEU A 26 1.66 -25.95 2.91
N SER A 27 1.05 -25.62 4.05
CA SER A 27 -0.36 -25.94 4.33
C SER A 27 -1.28 -24.73 4.12
N SER A 28 -0.72 -23.58 3.74
CA SER A 28 -1.50 -22.36 3.49
C SER A 28 -2.40 -22.54 2.28
N PRO A 29 -3.66 -22.04 2.30
CA PRO A 29 -4.51 -22.03 1.12
C PRO A 29 -3.90 -21.20 -0.03
N LEU A 30 -2.96 -20.30 0.28
CA LEU A 30 -2.28 -19.47 -0.71
C LEU A 30 -1.19 -20.21 -1.49
N GLN A 31 -0.84 -21.45 -1.12
CA GLN A 31 0.19 -22.23 -1.80
C GLN A 31 -0.16 -22.54 -3.27
N THR A 32 -1.45 -22.66 -3.56
CA THR A 32 -1.99 -23.01 -4.89
C THR A 32 -1.90 -21.86 -5.87
N LEU A 33 -1.76 -20.63 -5.38
CA LEU A 33 -1.64 -19.46 -6.22
C LEU A 33 -0.27 -19.43 -6.91
N PRO A 34 -0.22 -19.01 -8.19
CA PRO A 34 1.03 -18.90 -8.90
C PRO A 34 1.87 -17.73 -8.35
N GLY A 35 3.19 -17.82 -8.47
CA GLY A 35 4.13 -16.81 -8.00
C GLY A 35 5.51 -17.39 -7.65
N PRO A 36 6.47 -16.54 -7.28
CA PRO A 36 7.81 -16.98 -6.90
C PRO A 36 7.76 -17.98 -5.73
N ARG A 37 8.54 -19.07 -5.79
CA ARG A 37 8.55 -20.07 -4.70
C ARG A 37 8.95 -19.47 -3.35
N ILE A 38 9.90 -18.53 -3.37
CA ILE A 38 10.36 -17.81 -2.18
C ILE A 38 9.27 -16.91 -1.57
N SER A 39 8.29 -16.44 -2.35
CA SER A 39 7.17 -15.65 -1.82
C SER A 39 6.23 -16.47 -0.96
N LEU A 40 6.31 -17.82 -1.01
CA LEU A 40 5.56 -18.70 -0.12
C LEU A 40 6.05 -18.60 1.32
N PHE A 41 7.34 -18.38 1.52
CA PHE A 41 7.98 -18.39 2.83
C PHE A 41 8.29 -16.99 3.34
N THR A 42 8.70 -16.06 2.48
CA THR A 42 9.16 -14.74 2.93
C THR A 42 8.69 -13.57 2.06
N SER A 43 8.50 -12.41 2.69
CA SER A 43 8.21 -11.12 2.02
C SER A 43 9.48 -10.31 1.70
N VAL A 44 10.68 -10.83 2.01
CA VAL A 44 11.95 -10.09 1.91
C VAL A 44 12.21 -9.57 0.50
N ILE A 45 11.95 -10.34 -0.57
CA ILE A 45 12.17 -9.88 -1.94
C ILE A 45 11.24 -8.72 -2.30
N LEU A 46 9.97 -8.83 -1.92
CA LEU A 46 8.98 -7.78 -2.14
C LEU A 46 9.39 -6.48 -1.44
N LYS A 47 9.86 -6.59 -0.18
CA LYS A 47 10.40 -5.47 0.60
C LYS A 47 11.67 -4.89 -0.01
N TYR A 48 12.57 -5.74 -0.52
CA TYR A 48 13.77 -5.28 -1.21
C TYR A 48 13.42 -4.39 -2.42
N HIS A 49 12.44 -4.81 -3.24
CA HIS A 49 11.97 -3.98 -4.34
C HIS A 49 11.24 -2.72 -3.87
N GLU A 50 10.52 -2.76 -2.75
CA GLU A 50 9.91 -1.58 -2.13
C GLU A 50 10.96 -0.53 -1.73
N PHE A 51 12.01 -0.93 -1.01
CA PHE A 51 13.09 -0.02 -0.60
C PHE A 51 13.87 0.60 -1.77
N ARG A 52 13.79 -0.02 -2.95
CA ARG A 52 14.37 0.53 -4.19
C ARG A 52 13.38 1.33 -5.05
N ALA A 53 12.16 1.56 -4.56
CA ALA A 53 11.06 2.17 -5.32
C ALA A 53 10.73 1.42 -6.63
N LEU A 54 10.94 0.10 -6.65
CA LEU A 54 10.75 -0.77 -7.82
C LEU A 54 9.60 -1.78 -7.62
N ARG A 55 8.86 -1.75 -6.50
CA ARG A 55 7.77 -2.69 -6.21
C ARG A 55 6.78 -2.80 -7.36
N THR A 56 6.30 -1.67 -7.89
CA THR A 56 5.30 -1.67 -8.97
C THR A 56 5.80 -2.41 -10.20
N ARG A 57 7.06 -2.17 -10.61
CA ARG A 57 7.67 -2.86 -11.76
C ARG A 57 7.85 -4.35 -11.50
N TYR A 58 8.31 -4.71 -10.31
CA TYR A 58 8.45 -6.11 -9.90
C TYR A 58 7.11 -6.85 -9.95
N VAL A 59 6.08 -6.31 -9.29
CA VAL A 59 4.74 -6.91 -9.25
C VAL A 59 4.10 -6.96 -10.65
N HIS A 60 4.30 -5.94 -11.48
CA HIS A 60 3.85 -5.96 -12.87
C HIS A 60 4.49 -7.12 -13.66
N ASN A 61 5.81 -7.29 -13.56
CA ASN A 61 6.51 -8.40 -14.22
C ASN A 61 6.01 -9.77 -13.73
N LEU A 62 5.70 -9.89 -12.44
CA LEU A 62 5.09 -11.10 -11.91
C LEU A 62 3.71 -11.36 -12.53
N HIS A 63 2.88 -10.35 -12.73
CA HIS A 63 1.60 -10.51 -13.41
C HIS A 63 1.74 -10.90 -14.88
N LEU A 64 2.76 -10.37 -15.59
CA LEU A 64 3.06 -10.80 -16.96
C LEU A 64 3.47 -12.28 -17.03
N GLN A 65 4.15 -12.78 -16.00
CA GLN A 65 4.66 -14.15 -15.96
C GLN A 65 3.63 -15.17 -15.43
N TYR A 66 2.90 -14.82 -14.38
CA TYR A 66 2.06 -15.74 -13.60
C TYR A 66 0.55 -15.51 -13.79
N GLY A 67 0.17 -14.42 -14.47
CA GLY A 67 -1.21 -14.11 -14.79
C GLY A 67 -1.91 -13.18 -13.80
N PRO A 68 -3.25 -13.17 -13.76
CA PRO A 68 -4.04 -12.11 -13.12
C PRO A 68 -4.10 -12.16 -11.59
N ALA A 69 -3.70 -13.26 -10.95
CA ALA A 69 -3.66 -13.40 -9.49
C ALA A 69 -2.33 -14.03 -9.09
N VAL A 70 -1.51 -13.32 -8.31
CA VAL A 70 -0.14 -13.74 -8.03
C VAL A 70 0.19 -13.59 -6.55
N ARG A 71 0.77 -14.63 -5.95
CA ARG A 71 1.30 -14.58 -4.59
C ARG A 71 2.62 -13.80 -4.56
N ILE A 72 2.61 -12.66 -3.89
CA ILE A 72 3.77 -11.76 -3.79
C ILE A 72 4.49 -11.83 -2.43
N ALA A 73 3.80 -12.33 -1.41
CA ALA A 73 4.35 -12.64 -0.09
C ALA A 73 3.54 -13.79 0.57
N PRO A 74 3.96 -14.31 1.73
CA PRO A 74 3.35 -15.52 2.29
C PRO A 74 1.87 -15.38 2.60
N ASN A 75 1.46 -14.15 2.95
CA ASN A 75 0.08 -13.77 3.27
C ASN A 75 -0.43 -12.63 2.37
N GLU A 76 0.22 -12.38 1.22
CA GLU A 76 -0.17 -11.30 0.30
C GLU A 76 -0.34 -11.81 -1.13
N VAL A 77 -1.46 -11.44 -1.73
CA VAL A 77 -1.81 -11.74 -3.12
C VAL A 77 -2.07 -10.44 -3.85
N SER A 78 -1.52 -10.32 -5.05
CA SER A 78 -1.80 -9.22 -5.97
C SER A 78 -2.76 -9.68 -7.06
N PHE A 79 -3.69 -8.80 -7.43
CA PHE A 79 -4.69 -9.07 -8.46
C PHE A 79 -4.64 -8.00 -9.54
N ALA A 80 -4.72 -8.43 -10.80
CA ALA A 80 -4.67 -7.60 -12.00
C ALA A 80 -5.77 -8.00 -12.99
N SER A 81 -7.02 -8.05 -12.52
CA SER A 81 -8.20 -8.31 -13.36
C SER A 81 -9.35 -7.36 -13.03
N LEU A 82 -10.18 -7.07 -14.03
CA LEU A 82 -11.35 -6.20 -13.86
C LEU A 82 -12.34 -6.77 -12.83
N GLY A 83 -12.54 -8.09 -12.84
CA GLY A 83 -13.38 -8.79 -11.87
C GLY A 83 -12.88 -8.60 -10.43
N ALA A 84 -11.57 -8.75 -10.21
CA ALA A 84 -10.98 -8.55 -8.89
C ALA A 84 -11.07 -7.08 -8.43
N ILE A 85 -10.90 -6.11 -9.34
CA ILE A 85 -11.08 -4.68 -9.01
C ILE A 85 -12.50 -4.43 -8.53
N LYS A 86 -13.50 -4.95 -9.23
CA LYS A 86 -14.92 -4.80 -8.85
C LYS A 86 -15.21 -5.49 -7.52
N GLU A 87 -14.71 -6.70 -7.30
CA GLU A 87 -14.93 -7.46 -6.07
C GLU A 87 -14.27 -6.77 -4.86
N ILE A 88 -13.01 -6.33 -5.00
CA ILE A 88 -12.24 -5.77 -3.90
C ILE A 88 -12.69 -4.35 -3.56
N TYR A 89 -12.88 -3.51 -4.59
CA TYR A 89 -13.10 -2.07 -4.43
C TYR A 89 -14.49 -1.57 -4.80
N GLY A 90 -15.36 -2.41 -5.35
CA GLY A 90 -16.71 -2.02 -5.79
C GLY A 90 -17.62 -1.58 -4.63
N SER A 91 -18.81 -1.08 -4.96
CA SER A 91 -19.81 -0.72 -3.95
C SER A 91 -20.25 -1.98 -3.19
N GLY A 92 -20.15 -1.95 -1.86
CA GLY A 92 -20.24 -3.15 -1.01
C GLY A 92 -18.86 -3.71 -0.62
N GLY A 93 -17.84 -3.53 -1.48
CA GLY A 93 -16.45 -3.96 -1.29
C GLY A 93 -16.29 -5.46 -1.09
N SER A 94 -15.06 -5.90 -0.83
CA SER A 94 -14.76 -7.29 -0.45
C SER A 94 -15.38 -7.73 0.87
N GLY A 95 -15.94 -6.80 1.64
CA GLY A 95 -16.35 -7.03 3.03
C GLY A 95 -15.18 -7.07 4.02
N TYR A 96 -13.93 -7.02 3.56
CA TYR A 96 -12.75 -7.03 4.43
C TYR A 96 -12.37 -5.63 4.92
N ASP A 97 -11.97 -5.55 6.19
CA ASP A 97 -11.38 -4.34 6.78
C ASP A 97 -9.95 -4.15 6.28
N LYS A 98 -9.47 -2.91 6.34
CA LYS A 98 -8.06 -2.64 6.04
C LYS A 98 -7.17 -3.25 7.13
N THR A 99 -5.99 -3.71 6.74
CA THR A 99 -5.00 -4.26 7.67
C THR A 99 -4.26 -3.16 8.43
N GLU A 100 -3.55 -3.57 9.47
CA GLU A 100 -2.61 -2.77 10.26
C GLU A 100 -1.49 -2.11 9.42
N PHE A 101 -1.34 -2.49 8.14
CA PHE A 101 -0.50 -1.75 7.18
C PHE A 101 -0.79 -0.25 7.20
N TYR A 102 -2.06 0.14 7.37
CA TYR A 102 -2.45 1.54 7.40
C TYR A 102 -2.02 2.29 8.68
N ASP A 103 -1.48 1.59 9.68
CA ASP A 103 -0.96 2.21 10.89
C ASP A 103 0.30 3.02 10.62
N LEU A 104 1.03 2.68 9.55
CA LEU A 104 2.18 3.44 9.06
C LEU A 104 1.85 4.89 8.66
N PHE A 105 0.57 5.17 8.41
CA PHE A 105 0.09 6.48 7.96
C PHE A 105 -0.66 7.24 9.06
N LYS A 106 -0.59 6.80 10.33
CA LYS A 106 -1.15 7.56 11.45
C LYS A 106 -0.42 8.89 11.58
N VAL A 107 -1.17 9.94 11.87
CA VAL A 107 -0.63 11.30 12.00
C VAL A 107 -0.78 11.71 13.46
N TYR A 108 0.34 12.04 14.11
CA TYR A 108 0.40 12.37 15.55
C TYR A 108 -0.27 11.33 16.45
N GLY A 109 -0.06 10.04 16.15
CA GLY A 109 -0.66 8.93 16.90
C GLY A 109 -2.17 8.75 16.70
N ARG A 110 -2.82 9.53 15.82
CA ARG A 110 -4.26 9.49 15.58
C ARG A 110 -4.59 8.91 14.20
N ARG A 111 -5.70 8.18 14.13
CA ARG A 111 -6.26 7.69 12.87
C ARG A 111 -7.04 8.78 12.15
N THR A 112 -6.68 9.03 10.90
CA THR A 112 -7.44 9.85 9.92
C THR A 112 -8.53 9.02 9.23
N MET A 113 -9.37 9.65 8.38
CA MET A 113 -10.31 8.92 7.52
C MET A 113 -9.58 7.83 6.71
N PHE A 114 -8.45 8.17 6.07
CA PHE A 114 -7.66 7.26 5.26
C PHE A 114 -7.19 6.01 6.03
N THR A 115 -6.74 6.19 7.27
CA THR A 115 -6.18 5.12 8.13
C THR A 115 -7.20 4.41 9.03
N THR A 116 -8.49 4.74 8.90
CA THR A 116 -9.55 4.06 9.64
C THR A 116 -9.69 2.65 9.06
N LEU A 117 -9.48 1.63 9.90
CA LEU A 117 -9.41 0.22 9.50
C LEU A 117 -10.80 -0.36 9.26
N ASN A 118 -11.67 -0.20 10.26
CA ASN A 118 -13.03 -0.70 10.22
C ASN A 118 -13.88 0.09 9.22
N LYS A 119 -14.60 -0.65 8.38
CA LYS A 119 -15.43 -0.11 7.31
C LYS A 119 -16.59 0.76 7.81
N GLU A 120 -17.24 0.39 8.91
CA GLU A 120 -18.38 1.15 9.43
C GLU A 120 -17.95 2.51 9.96
N ASP A 121 -16.87 2.54 10.73
CA ASP A 121 -16.30 3.79 11.25
C ASP A 121 -15.76 4.66 10.12
N HIS A 122 -15.14 4.04 9.12
CA HIS A 122 -14.74 4.73 7.90
C HIS A 122 -15.95 5.36 7.19
N ALA A 123 -17.06 4.62 7.06
CA ALA A 123 -18.29 5.12 6.44
C ALA A 123 -18.91 6.28 7.22
N LYS A 124 -18.95 6.21 8.56
CA LYS A 124 -19.40 7.32 9.43
C LYS A 124 -18.55 8.57 9.20
N ARG A 125 -17.22 8.44 9.24
CA ARG A 125 -16.28 9.56 9.01
C ARG A 125 -16.39 10.14 7.60
N LYS A 126 -16.49 9.28 6.58
CA LYS A 126 -16.69 9.69 5.18
C LYS A 126 -17.97 10.51 5.05
N ARG A 127 -19.08 10.08 5.66
CA ARG A 127 -20.37 10.79 5.58
C ARG A 127 -20.28 12.24 6.10
N ILE A 128 -19.55 12.47 7.18
CA ILE A 128 -19.35 13.81 7.77
C ILE A 128 -18.66 14.77 6.77
N LEU A 129 -17.71 14.26 5.99
CA LEU A 129 -16.90 15.08 5.06
C LEU A 129 -17.41 15.08 3.62
N ALA A 130 -18.28 14.13 3.25
CA ALA A 130 -18.71 13.91 1.86
C ALA A 130 -19.37 15.14 1.24
N ASP A 131 -20.18 15.88 2.01
CA ASP A 131 -20.84 17.11 1.54
C ASP A 131 -19.83 18.11 0.98
N ARG A 132 -18.72 18.36 1.69
CA ARG A 132 -17.71 19.36 1.29
C ARG A 132 -17.04 19.05 -0.05
N TYR A 133 -16.96 17.77 -0.40
CA TYR A 133 -16.39 17.29 -1.66
C TYR A 133 -17.44 16.95 -2.72
N ALA A 134 -18.73 17.25 -2.47
CA ALA A 134 -19.75 17.10 -3.47
C ALA A 134 -19.50 18.07 -4.63
N ASN A 135 -19.73 17.63 -5.87
CA ASN A 135 -19.56 18.48 -7.06
C ASN A 135 -20.33 19.80 -6.94
N SER A 136 -21.54 19.77 -6.37
CA SER A 136 -22.35 20.97 -6.12
C SER A 136 -21.68 21.99 -5.19
N ASN A 137 -20.83 21.55 -4.27
CA ASN A 137 -20.07 22.43 -3.36
C ASN A 137 -18.72 22.85 -3.96
N ILE A 138 -18.04 21.96 -4.68
CA ILE A 138 -16.76 22.28 -5.35
C ILE A 138 -16.97 23.28 -6.49
N MET A 139 -18.09 23.18 -7.22
CA MET A 139 -18.39 24.06 -8.36
C MET A 139 -18.94 25.43 -7.98
N LYS A 140 -19.02 25.76 -6.68
CA LYS A 140 -19.40 27.11 -6.23
C LYS A 140 -18.32 28.13 -6.60
N SER A 141 -18.73 29.36 -6.89
CA SER A 141 -17.83 30.46 -7.27
C SER A 141 -16.68 30.63 -6.30
N GLN A 142 -16.94 30.65 -4.99
CA GLN A 142 -15.90 30.79 -3.96
C GLN A 142 -14.74 29.79 -4.12
N SER A 143 -15.04 28.53 -4.45
CA SER A 143 -14.03 27.49 -4.67
C SER A 143 -13.35 27.66 -6.02
N LEU A 144 -14.13 27.87 -7.09
CA LEU A 144 -13.62 28.01 -8.45
C LEU A 144 -12.75 29.25 -8.62
N ASP A 145 -13.18 30.39 -8.10
CA ASP A 145 -12.45 31.66 -8.14
C ASP A 145 -11.10 31.51 -7.42
N GLY A 146 -11.10 30.86 -6.25
CA GLY A 146 -9.87 30.57 -5.52
C GLY A 146 -8.91 29.65 -6.26
N ILE A 147 -9.41 28.65 -7.00
CA ILE A 147 -8.60 27.77 -7.85
C ILE A 147 -8.05 28.55 -9.06
N ALA A 148 -8.91 29.31 -9.75
CA ALA A 148 -8.53 30.10 -10.92
C ALA A 148 -7.48 31.16 -10.57
N GLU A 149 -7.67 31.85 -9.45
CA GLU A 149 -6.73 32.85 -8.95
C GLU A 149 -5.35 32.22 -8.63
N ARG A 150 -5.31 31.12 -7.89
CA ARG A 150 -4.06 30.42 -7.57
C ARG A 150 -3.36 29.87 -8.81
N SER A 151 -4.14 29.37 -9.77
CA SER A 151 -3.62 28.88 -11.05
C SER A 151 -3.01 30.01 -11.88
N ARG A 152 -3.67 31.17 -11.98
CA ARG A 152 -3.09 32.36 -12.64
C ARG A 152 -1.80 32.81 -11.97
N ARG A 153 -1.80 32.92 -10.63
CA ARG A 153 -0.60 33.31 -9.87
C ARG A 153 0.56 32.33 -10.06
N PHE A 154 0.27 31.04 -10.17
CA PHE A 154 1.28 30.03 -10.48
C PHE A 154 1.87 30.24 -11.88
N ILE A 155 1.02 30.40 -12.90
CA ILE A 155 1.45 30.66 -14.29
C ILE A 155 2.29 31.94 -14.38
N GLU A 156 1.89 33.00 -13.70
CA GLU A 156 2.63 34.26 -13.65
C GLU A 156 4.04 34.08 -13.05
N ARG A 157 4.17 33.30 -11.98
CA ARG A 157 5.49 32.98 -11.40
C ARG A 157 6.36 32.19 -12.37
N CYS A 158 5.77 31.24 -13.11
CA CYS A 158 6.48 30.49 -14.14
C CYS A 158 6.94 31.39 -15.28
N SER A 159 6.10 32.33 -15.76
CA SER A 159 6.46 33.23 -16.85
C SER A 159 7.53 34.26 -16.46
N GLN A 160 7.46 34.82 -15.25
CA GLN A 160 8.47 35.73 -14.72
C GLN A 160 9.84 35.06 -14.51
N SER A 161 9.84 33.74 -14.36
CA SER A 161 11.05 32.94 -14.17
C SER A 161 11.54 32.29 -15.47
N ALA A 162 11.06 32.74 -16.64
CA ALA A 162 11.49 32.25 -17.94
C ALA A 162 13.02 32.37 -18.09
N GLY A 163 13.68 31.27 -18.42
CA GLY A 163 15.15 31.18 -18.51
C GLY A 163 15.86 30.86 -17.18
N ARG A 164 15.13 30.63 -16.08
CA ARG A 164 15.68 30.18 -14.80
C ARG A 164 15.17 28.78 -14.46
N ASN A 165 15.95 28.02 -13.69
CA ASN A 165 15.50 26.74 -13.14
C ASN A 165 14.58 27.02 -11.94
N ILE A 166 13.36 26.51 -12.00
CA ILE A 166 12.38 26.57 -10.91
C ILE A 166 12.23 25.17 -10.32
N ASP A 167 12.46 25.03 -9.02
CA ASP A 167 12.07 23.82 -8.31
C ASP A 167 10.55 23.87 -8.03
N LEU A 168 9.80 22.97 -8.65
CA LEU A 168 8.34 22.87 -8.52
C LEU A 168 7.90 22.25 -7.19
N PHE A 169 8.78 21.49 -6.52
CA PHE A 169 8.47 20.76 -5.30
C PHE A 169 8.92 21.52 -4.05
N ILE A 170 10.00 22.29 -4.15
CA ILE A 170 10.47 23.19 -3.11
C ILE A 170 10.26 24.59 -3.66
N CYS A 171 9.15 25.22 -3.29
CA CYS A 171 8.91 26.62 -3.63
C CYS A 171 9.86 27.54 -2.81
N ARG A 172 11.17 27.44 -3.06
CA ARG A 172 12.20 28.39 -2.69
C ARG A 172 12.71 28.99 -3.98
N ILE A 173 12.33 30.24 -4.22
CA ILE A 173 13.05 31.08 -5.15
C ILE A 173 14.40 31.33 -4.47
N ASN A 174 15.48 30.75 -5.00
CA ASN A 174 16.82 31.11 -4.55
C ASN A 174 16.97 32.61 -4.82
N GLN A 175 17.07 33.39 -3.74
CA GLN A 175 17.50 34.79 -3.77
C GLN A 175 18.98 34.85 -4.14
#